data_AF-A0A3P7EHU4-F1
#
_entry.id   AF-A0A3P7EHU4-F1
#
_cell.length_a   1.000
_cell.length_b   1.000
_cell.length_c   1.000
_cell.angle_alpha   90.00
_cell.angle_beta   90.00
_cell.angle_gamma   90.00
#
_symmetry.space_group_name_H-M   'P 1'
#
loop_
_entity.id
_entity.type
_entity.pdbx_description
1 polymer ?
#
loop_
_entity_poly.entity_id
_entity_poly.type
_entity_poly.pdbx_seq_one_letter_code
_entity_poly.pdbx_strand_id
1 'polypeptide(L)' 'MKKRNQSNRKERRRNEEMNHAYARLQRCVPHIPHDQKLAKIKTLRLAMLYIKHLEAVVDGSVRVC' A
#
# COMPACT_ATOMS: atom_id res chain seq x y z
N MET A 1 27.58 -3.28 22.75
CA MET A 1 26.11 -3.09 22.89
C MET A 1 25.57 -1.83 22.21
N LYS A 2 26.16 -0.62 22.41
CA LYS A 2 25.68 0.66 21.82
C LYS A 2 25.41 0.60 20.29
N LYS A 3 26.34 0.04 19.50
CA LYS A 3 26.20 -0.12 18.03
C LYS A 3 24.99 -0.99 17.63
N ARG A 4 24.78 -2.13 18.31
CA ARG A 4 23.62 -3.03 18.06
C ARG A 4 22.30 -2.30 18.32
N ASN A 5 22.22 -1.56 19.44
CA ASN A 5 21.02 -0.79 19.77
C ASN A 5 20.75 0.32 18.74
N GLN A 6 21.80 0.99 18.24
CA GLN A 6 21.67 1.99 17.18
C GLN A 6 21.18 1.38 15.86
N SER A 7 21.72 0.22 15.48
CA SER A 7 21.27 -0.54 14.29
C SER A 7 19.79 -0.92 14.41
N ASN A 8 19.38 -1.48 15.54
CA ASN A 8 17.98 -1.86 15.77
C ASN A 8 17.02 -0.65 15.70
N ARG A 9 17.44 0.52 16.21
CA ARG A 9 16.65 1.75 16.07
C ARG A 9 16.51 2.20 14.62
N LYS A 10 17.58 2.12 13.83
CA LYS A 10 17.55 2.45 12.39
C LYS A 10 16.62 1.51 11.64
N GLU A 11 16.67 0.22 11.94
CA GLU A 11 15.80 -0.79 11.34
C GLU A 11 14.33 -0.54 11.67
N ARG A 12 14.02 -0.23 12.93
CA ARG A 12 12.67 0.13 13.36
C ARG A 12 12.13 1.34 12.58
N ARG A 13 12.93 2.40 12.45
CA ARG A 13 12.56 3.59 11.68
C ARG A 13 12.26 3.26 10.21
N ARG A 14 13.10 2.43 9.57
CA ARG A 14 12.86 1.97 8.19
C ARG A 14 11.53 1.22 8.06
N ASN A 15 11.21 0.35 9.03
CA ASN A 15 9.96 -0.39 9.03
C ASN A 15 8.74 0.52 9.26
N GLU A 16 8.87 1.55 10.10
CA GLU A 16 7.84 2.57 10.29
C GLU A 16 7.59 3.36 8.99
N GLU A 17 8.65 3.84 8.32
CA GLU A 17 8.57 4.51 7.02
C GLU A 17 7.90 3.62 5.94
N MET A 18 8.27 2.35 5.87
CA MET A 18 7.63 1.39 4.98
C MET A 18 6.14 1.19 5.30
N ASN A 19 5.79 1.07 6.58
CA ASN A 19 4.39 0.93 6.99
C ASN A 19 3.55 2.18 6.65
N HIS A 20 4.13 3.38 6.77
CA HIS A 20 3.48 4.61 6.31
C HIS A 20 3.25 4.61 4.80
N ALA A 21 4.20 4.10 4.00
CA ALA A 21 4.01 3.95 2.55
C ALA A 21 2.88 2.96 2.22
N TYR A 22 2.80 1.81 2.91
CA TYR A 22 1.68 0.87 2.76
C TYR A 22 0.33 1.50 3.13
N ALA A 23 0.28 2.29 4.20
CA ALA A 23 -0.94 2.98 4.60
C ALA A 23 -1.39 4.01 3.55
N ARG A 24 -0.44 4.75 2.95
CA ARG A 24 -0.73 5.68 1.84
C ARG A 24 -1.25 4.94 0.62
N LEU A 25 -0.61 3.83 0.22
CA LEU A 25 -1.07 3.01 -0.89
C LEU A 25 -2.48 2.48 -0.66
N GLN A 26 -2.78 2.00 0.55
CA GLN A 26 -4.10 1.47 0.89
C GLN A 26 -5.21 2.52 0.75
N ARG A 27 -4.94 3.79 1.07
CA ARG A 27 -5.92 4.88 0.89
C ARG A 27 -6.26 5.16 -0.57
N CYS A 28 -5.41 4.73 -1.51
CA CYS A 28 -5.68 4.85 -2.94
C CYS A 28 -6.48 3.65 -3.49
N VAL A 29 -6.64 2.58 -2.73
CA VAL A 29 -7.41 1.39 -3.14
C VAL A 29 -8.89 1.63 -2.83
N PRO A 30 -9.80 1.46 -3.81
CA PRO A 30 -11.23 1.71 -3.62
C PRO A 30 -11.89 0.67 -2.69
N HIS A 31 -13.04 1.05 -2.13
CA HIS A 31 -13.91 0.19 -1.30
C HIS A 31 -13.26 -0.39 -0.04
N ILE A 32 -12.18 0.22 0.46
CA ILE A 32 -11.55 -0.14 1.72
C ILE A 32 -11.96 0.88 2.79
N PRO A 33 -12.66 0.46 3.87
CA PRO A 33 -12.96 1.34 5.00
C PRO A 33 -11.68 1.95 5.60
N HIS A 34 -11.76 3.19 6.08
CA HIS A 34 -10.60 3.93 6.62
C HIS A 34 -9.94 3.25 7.82
N ASP A 35 -10.71 2.50 8.60
CA ASP A 35 -10.29 1.76 9.80
C ASP A 35 -9.84 0.32 9.49
N GLN A 36 -10.19 -0.21 8.32
CA GLN A 36 -9.80 -1.56 7.92
C GLN A 36 -8.32 -1.61 7.56
N LYS A 37 -7.54 -2.44 8.25
CA LYS A 37 -6.15 -2.72 7.87
C LYS A 37 -6.08 -3.92 6.95
N LEU A 38 -5.50 -3.74 5.78
CA LEU A 38 -5.21 -4.83 4.87
C LEU A 38 -3.82 -5.43 5.14
N ALA A 39 -3.69 -6.73 4.89
CA ALA A 39 -2.38 -7.37 4.81
C ALA A 39 -1.57 -6.73 3.67
N LYS A 40 -0.25 -6.55 3.86
CA LYS A 40 0.65 -5.92 2.89
C LYS A 40 0.51 -6.50 1.47
N ILE A 41 0.49 -7.83 1.36
CA ILE A 41 0.31 -8.53 0.09
C ILE A 41 -1.06 -8.25 -0.56
N LYS A 42 -2.12 -8.12 0.24
CA LYS A 42 -3.46 -7.80 -0.24
C LYS A 42 -3.53 -6.36 -0.76
N THR A 43 -2.93 -5.41 -0.05
CA THR A 43 -2.81 -4.01 -0.51
C THR A 43 -2.11 -3.94 -1.87
N LEU A 44 -0.99 -4.65 -2.06
CA LEU A 44 -0.28 -4.70 -3.34
C LEU A 44 -1.13 -5.29 -4.45
N ARG A 45 -1.78 -6.43 -4.20
CA ARG A 45 -2.64 -7.09 -5.19
C ARG A 45 -3.80 -6.22 -5.63
N LEU A 46 -4.50 -5.60 -4.68
CA LEU A 46 -5.63 -4.72 -4.99
C LEU A 46 -5.17 -3.45 -5.72
N ALA A 47 -4.05 -2.85 -5.32
CA ALA A 47 -3.49 -1.70 -6.02
C ALA A 47 -3.14 -2.03 -7.48
N MET A 48 -2.51 -3.18 -7.74
CA MET A 48 -2.22 -3.62 -9.11
C MET A 48 -3.50 -3.86 -9.93
N LEU A 49 -4.52 -4.50 -9.34
CA LEU A 49 -5.81 -4.68 -10.00
C LEU A 49 -6.49 -3.35 -10.30
N TYR A 50 -6.41 -2.40 -9.38
CA TYR A 50 -7.01 -1.09 -9.56
C TYR A 50 -6.31 -0.29 -10.66
N ILE A 51 -4.97 -0.30 -10.73
CA ILE A 51 -4.21 0.30 -11.83
C ILE A 51 -4.68 -0.27 -13.17
N LYS A 52 -4.73 -1.60 -13.31
CA LYS A 52 -5.20 -2.25 -14.54
C LYS A 52 -6.63 -1.89 -14.91
N HIS A 53 -7.50 -1.76 -13.91
CA HIS A 53 -8.87 -1.33 -14.13
C HIS A 53 -8.93 0.11 -14.66
N LEU A 54 -8.17 1.03 -14.05
CA LEU A 54 -8.08 2.42 -14.51
C LEU A 54 -7.51 2.51 -15.94
N GLU A 55 -6.49 1.72 -16.26
CA GLU A 55 -5.95 1.60 -17.62
C GLU A 55 -7.03 1.16 -18.62
N ALA A 56 -7.82 0.13 -18.29
CA ALA A 56 -8.89 -0.37 -19.14
C ALA A 56 -10.07 0.61 -19.29
N VAL A 57 -10.36 1.42 -18.26
CA VAL A 57 -11.36 2.50 -18.32
C VAL A 57 -10.88 3.61 -19.25
N VAL A 58 -9.59 3.99 -19.16
CA VAL A 58 -8.99 5.03 -20.03
C VAL A 58 -8.91 4.57 -21.48
N ASP A 59 -8.62 3.29 -21.72
CA ASP A 59 -8.63 2.67 -23.05
C ASP A 59 -10.06 2.48 -23.63
N GLY A 60 -11.10 2.68 -22.82
CA GLY A 60 -12.49 2.45 -23.23
C GLY A 60 -12.89 0.96 -23.31
N SER A 61 -11.99 0.06 -22.91
CA SER A 61 -12.21 -1.39 -22.83
C SER A 61 -13.24 -1.79 -21.76
N VAL A 62 -13.42 -0.95 -20.73
CA VAL A 62 -14.42 -1.17 -19.67
C VAL A 62 -15.33 0.03 -19.56
N ARG A 63 -16.64 -0.21 -19.59
CA ARG A 63 -17.66 0.81 -19.33
C ARG A 63 -17.79 1.03 -17.83
N VAL A 64 -17.61 2.28 -17.41
CA VAL A 64 -18.10 2.76 -16.12
C VAL A 64 -19.60 3.01 -16.25
N CYS A 65 -20.39 2.37 -15.40
CA CYS A 65 -21.85 2.47 -15.37
C CYS A 65 -22.33 3.75 -14.70
#